data_AF-A0A919MVM2-F1
#
_entry.id   AF-A0A919MVM2-F1
#
_cell.length_a   1.000
_cell.length_b   1.000
_cell.length_c   1.000
_cell.angle_alpha   90.00
_cell.angle_beta   90.00
_cell.angle_gamma   90.00
#
_symmetry.space_group_name_H-M   'P 1'
#
loop_
_entity.id
_entity.type
_entity.pdbx_description
1 polymer ?
#
loop_
_entity_poly.entity_id
_entity_poly.type
_entity_poly.pdbx_seq_one_letter_code
_entity_poly.pdbx_strand_id
1 'polypeptide(L)'
;MGTATPRKLREAIGQALREAMSAPKVEQFCTGIGLAPPNPPDDVAMTSKAAYVERRLGGKTRPELVRLALQVLDECEEGKEAATKLADLLAGGSGVAGEMKNLIFAADGPKPEFVFRDALNNDLKAIKNAEYCLIYDRPLGPDGLTWRQLGDWWTERAGLAHLPEKQVWNNLHDRLERSLGDNPGERQISDAYKRRYRRLGPDIPALIPQVYLHYDPYHQARYGTSAPPLTRQRMDFLLLLPNRIRVVIEWDGAQHYADDTVLAHGRRHASPRRYAEMMAEDRALRLRGYEVYRFGGHELAEPGIEQRLDQFFDDLDRRYAPAA
;
A
#
# COMPACT_ATOMS: atom_id res chain seq x y z
N MET A 1 8.94 11.51 8.93
CA MET A 1 7.93 12.51 8.49
C MET A 1 6.63 12.28 9.25
N GLY A 2 6.17 13.27 10.03
CA GLY A 2 5.02 13.11 10.92
C GLY A 2 3.69 13.17 10.16
N THR A 3 2.69 12.44 10.64
CA THR A 3 1.31 12.42 10.12
C THR A 3 0.78 13.82 9.77
N ALA A 4 0.11 13.94 8.62
CA ALA A 4 -0.53 15.17 8.15
C ALA A 4 -1.75 15.48 9.02
N THR A 5 -1.52 16.18 10.13
CA THR A 5 -2.60 16.65 11.00
C THR A 5 -3.35 17.81 10.32
N PRO A 6 -4.63 18.05 10.68
CA PRO A 6 -5.36 19.23 10.20
C PRO A 6 -4.63 20.55 10.45
N ARG A 7 -3.81 20.62 11.51
CA ARG A 7 -2.96 21.79 11.78
C ARG A 7 -1.87 21.94 10.71
N LYS A 8 -1.10 20.87 10.44
CA LYS A 8 -0.02 20.89 9.45
C LYS A 8 -0.53 21.16 8.03
N LEU A 9 -1.69 20.61 7.67
CA LEU A 9 -2.30 20.87 6.36
C LEU A 9 -2.69 22.35 6.21
N ARG A 10 -3.27 22.97 7.25
CA ARG A 10 -3.61 24.41 7.22
C ARG A 10 -2.37 25.29 7.06
N GLU A 11 -1.33 25.01 7.83
CA GLU A 11 -0.06 25.71 7.76
C GLU A 11 0.56 25.58 6.35
N ALA A 12 0.61 24.36 5.80
CA ALA A 12 1.17 24.12 4.48
C ALA A 12 0.36 24.79 3.34
N ILE A 13 -0.97 24.75 3.41
CA ILE A 13 -1.83 25.44 2.44
C ILE A 13 -1.59 26.96 2.49
N GLY A 14 -1.47 27.53 3.69
CA GLY A 14 -1.18 28.95 3.89
C GLY A 14 0.17 29.35 3.29
N GLN A 15 1.21 28.53 3.47
CA GLN A 15 2.53 28.79 2.89
C GLN A 15 2.53 28.66 1.36
N ALA A 16 1.83 27.67 0.81
CA ALA A 16 1.74 27.48 -0.64
C ALA A 16 1.07 28.69 -1.32
N LEU A 17 -0.08 29.16 -0.81
CA LEU A 17 -0.74 30.36 -1.34
C LEU A 17 0.08 31.63 -1.14
N ARG A 18 0.84 31.74 -0.04
CA ARG A 18 1.77 32.85 0.18
C ARG A 18 2.84 32.92 -0.92
N GLU A 19 3.31 31.79 -1.42
CA GLU A 19 4.37 31.76 -2.45
C GLU A 19 3.81 31.84 -3.87
N ALA A 20 2.59 31.33 -4.08
CA ALA A 20 1.96 31.29 -5.40
C ALA A 20 1.44 32.65 -5.89
N MET A 21 0.92 33.51 -5.00
CA MET A 21 0.17 34.69 -5.45
C MET A 21 0.29 35.93 -4.54
N SER A 22 -0.01 37.11 -5.10
CA SER A 22 -0.06 38.39 -4.38
C SER A 22 -1.22 38.44 -3.37
N ALA A 23 -1.15 39.30 -2.35
CA ALA A 23 -2.20 39.39 -1.31
C ALA A 23 -3.62 39.61 -1.87
N PRO A 24 -3.88 40.51 -2.83
CA PRO A 24 -5.22 40.66 -3.41
C PRO A 24 -5.74 39.37 -4.10
N LYS A 25 -4.83 38.65 -4.77
CA LYS A 25 -5.15 37.37 -5.42
C LYS A 25 -5.44 36.27 -4.40
N VAL A 26 -4.75 36.23 -3.25
CA VAL A 26 -5.06 35.29 -2.14
C VAL A 26 -6.49 35.50 -1.66
N GLU A 27 -6.91 36.75 -1.44
CA GLU A 27 -8.26 37.07 -0.96
C GLU A 27 -9.33 36.68 -1.98
N GLN A 28 -9.09 37.01 -3.25
CA GLN A 28 -9.96 36.63 -4.36
C GLN A 28 -10.07 35.10 -4.48
N PHE A 29 -8.94 34.39 -4.46
CA PHE A 29 -8.90 32.93 -4.54
C PHE A 29 -9.67 32.30 -3.38
N CYS A 30 -9.38 32.69 -2.14
CA CYS A 30 -10.06 32.18 -0.93
C CYS A 30 -11.58 32.37 -1.02
N THR A 31 -12.04 33.53 -1.47
CA THR A 31 -13.47 33.81 -1.66
C THR A 31 -14.07 32.94 -2.76
N GLY A 32 -13.35 32.75 -3.88
CA GLY A 32 -13.77 31.92 -5.02
C GLY A 32 -13.94 30.44 -4.70
N ILE A 33 -13.14 29.90 -3.76
CA ILE A 33 -13.25 28.51 -3.27
C ILE A 33 -14.22 28.38 -2.07
N GLY A 34 -14.97 29.44 -1.74
CA GLY A 34 -16.01 29.42 -0.70
C GLY A 34 -15.49 29.55 0.73
N LEU A 35 -14.27 30.06 0.95
CA LEU A 35 -13.81 30.46 2.28
C LEU A 35 -14.41 31.82 2.67
N ALA A 36 -14.63 32.01 3.98
CA ALA A 36 -15.25 33.22 4.49
C ALA A 36 -14.44 34.49 4.14
N PRO A 37 -15.12 35.60 3.80
CA PRO A 37 -14.46 36.90 3.61
C PRO A 37 -13.85 37.43 4.93
N PRO A 38 -12.99 38.46 4.86
CA PRO A 38 -12.48 39.18 6.04
C PRO A 38 -13.56 39.54 7.05
N ASN A 39 -13.37 39.05 8.28
CA ASN A 39 -14.15 39.46 9.44
C ASN A 39 -13.25 39.38 10.70
N PRO A 40 -12.87 40.51 11.31
CA PRO A 40 -13.25 41.89 10.97
C PRO A 40 -12.63 42.40 9.63
N PRO A 41 -13.09 43.54 9.06
CA PRO A 41 -12.68 44.01 7.73
C PRO A 41 -11.18 44.28 7.55
N ASP A 42 -10.46 44.45 8.65
CA ASP A 42 -9.01 44.63 8.75
C ASP A 42 -8.22 43.29 8.79
N ASP A 43 -8.90 42.14 8.83
CA ASP A 43 -8.29 40.81 8.66
C ASP A 43 -7.97 40.51 7.17
N VAL A 44 -7.04 41.28 6.62
CA VAL A 44 -6.62 41.24 5.22
C VAL A 44 -5.30 40.48 5.00
N ALA A 45 -5.11 39.93 3.81
CA ALA A 45 -3.94 39.14 3.44
C ALA A 45 -2.66 39.99 3.35
N MET A 46 -2.79 41.32 3.28
CA MET A 46 -1.68 42.27 3.28
C MET A 46 -0.82 42.21 4.56
N THR A 47 -1.43 41.89 5.71
CA THR A 47 -0.70 41.74 6.98
C THR A 47 0.11 40.45 6.99
N SER A 48 -0.51 39.34 6.57
CA SER A 48 0.17 38.06 6.35
C SER A 48 -0.73 37.12 5.55
N LYS A 49 -0.30 36.78 4.33
CA LYS A 49 -1.03 35.87 3.43
C LYS A 49 -1.24 34.48 4.06
N ALA A 50 -0.20 33.91 4.66
CA ALA A 50 -0.28 32.59 5.28
C ALA A 50 -1.24 32.58 6.47
N ALA A 51 -1.12 33.57 7.38
CA ALA A 51 -1.96 33.64 8.56
C ALA A 51 -3.44 33.92 8.20
N TYR A 52 -3.68 34.74 7.17
CA TYR A 52 -4.99 35.01 6.61
C TYR A 52 -5.70 33.72 6.15
N VAL A 53 -4.98 32.87 5.42
CA VAL A 53 -5.47 31.58 4.93
C VAL A 53 -5.70 30.62 6.10
N GLU A 54 -4.73 30.47 7.00
CA GLU A 54 -4.80 29.55 8.14
C GLU A 54 -6.02 29.81 9.04
N ARG A 55 -6.36 31.08 9.30
CA ARG A 55 -7.55 31.47 10.06
C ARG A 55 -8.84 30.99 9.38
N ARG A 56 -8.95 31.17 8.07
CA ARG A 56 -10.14 30.80 7.28
C ARG A 56 -10.32 29.30 7.09
N LEU A 57 -9.22 28.56 7.13
CA LEU A 57 -9.26 27.11 7.19
C LEU A 57 -9.56 26.57 8.60
N GLY A 58 -9.66 27.44 9.60
CA GLY A 58 -10.05 27.10 10.97
C GLY A 58 -11.36 26.32 11.01
N GLY A 59 -11.39 25.23 11.78
CA GLY A 59 -12.58 24.37 11.92
C GLY A 59 -12.83 23.40 10.76
N LYS A 60 -12.07 23.46 9.65
CA LYS A 60 -12.19 22.49 8.56
C LYS A 60 -11.68 21.12 8.96
N THR A 61 -12.43 20.09 8.54
CA THR A 61 -12.05 18.69 8.70
C THR A 61 -10.90 18.31 7.75
N ARG A 62 -10.20 17.21 8.05
CA ARG A 62 -9.10 16.74 7.20
C ARG A 62 -9.52 16.51 5.73
N PRO A 63 -10.66 15.89 5.40
CA PRO A 63 -11.09 15.73 4.00
C PRO A 63 -11.35 17.06 3.30
N GLU A 64 -11.90 18.06 4.00
CA GLU A 64 -12.07 19.40 3.43
C GLU A 64 -10.71 20.06 3.15
N LEU A 65 -9.76 19.95 4.07
CA LEU A 65 -8.41 20.48 3.90
C LEU A 65 -7.66 19.81 2.75
N VAL A 66 -7.82 18.50 2.55
CA VAL A 66 -7.23 17.78 1.41
C VAL A 66 -7.79 18.29 0.08
N ARG A 67 -9.12 18.48 -0.02
CA ARG A 67 -9.73 19.03 -1.24
C ARG A 67 -9.22 20.43 -1.56
N LEU A 68 -9.14 21.30 -0.55
CA LEU A 68 -8.63 22.65 -0.69
C LEU A 68 -7.14 22.66 -1.05
N ALA A 69 -6.35 21.74 -0.49
CA ALA A 69 -4.94 21.62 -0.81
C ALA A 69 -4.70 21.21 -2.27
N LEU A 70 -5.51 20.31 -2.82
CA LEU A 70 -5.43 19.93 -4.24
C LEU A 70 -5.72 21.13 -5.15
N GLN A 71 -6.79 21.89 -4.86
CA GLN A 71 -7.12 23.11 -5.60
C GLN A 71 -6.02 24.18 -5.50
N VAL A 72 -5.32 24.24 -4.37
CA VAL A 72 -4.19 25.18 -4.19
C VAL A 72 -2.97 24.75 -4.99
N LEU A 73 -2.72 23.44 -5.11
CA LEU A 73 -1.61 22.92 -5.91
C LEU A 73 -1.80 23.21 -7.40
N ASP A 74 -3.04 23.19 -7.90
CA ASP A 74 -3.36 23.55 -9.30
C ASP A 74 -2.97 25.01 -9.63
N GLU A 75 -2.88 25.88 -8.62
CA GLU A 75 -2.50 27.30 -8.76
C GLU A 75 -1.02 27.57 -8.44
N CYS A 76 -0.27 26.55 -8.03
CA CYS A 76 1.14 26.69 -7.67
C CYS A 76 2.04 26.39 -8.88
N GLU A 77 3.09 27.19 -9.07
CA GLU A 77 4.17 26.86 -10.01
C GLU A 77 4.95 25.63 -9.51
N GLU A 78 5.28 24.72 -10.42
CA GLU A 78 6.11 23.55 -10.14
C GLU A 78 7.49 23.96 -9.58
N GLY A 79 7.99 23.21 -8.59
CA GLY A 79 9.31 23.44 -7.99
C GLY A 79 9.37 24.44 -6.83
N LYS A 80 8.24 25.05 -6.40
CA LYS A 80 8.23 25.87 -5.18
C LYS A 80 8.22 25.04 -3.90
N GLU A 81 9.10 25.40 -2.97
CA GLU A 81 9.33 24.66 -1.72
C GLU A 81 8.04 24.42 -0.90
N ALA A 82 7.16 25.42 -0.78
CA ALA A 82 5.91 25.24 -0.04
C ALA A 82 4.89 24.35 -0.78
N ALA A 83 4.87 24.37 -2.12
CA ALA A 83 4.03 23.51 -2.92
C ALA A 83 4.49 22.05 -2.83
N THR A 84 5.81 21.80 -2.92
CA THR A 84 6.40 20.46 -2.71
C THR A 84 6.08 19.93 -1.32
N LYS A 85 6.25 20.74 -0.27
CA LYS A 85 5.90 20.34 1.11
C LYS A 85 4.41 20.03 1.27
N LEU A 86 3.53 20.78 0.62
CA LEU A 86 2.09 20.52 0.63
C LEU A 86 1.76 19.22 -0.10
N ALA A 87 2.36 18.97 -1.27
CA ALA A 87 2.22 17.73 -2.02
C ALA A 87 2.72 16.52 -1.21
N ASP A 88 3.86 16.63 -0.54
CA ASP A 88 4.40 15.59 0.34
C ASP A 88 3.48 15.29 1.53
N LEU A 89 2.87 16.33 2.11
CA LEU A 89 1.89 16.17 3.19
C LEU A 89 0.60 15.48 2.71
N LEU A 90 0.18 15.70 1.47
CA LEU A 90 -0.96 15.00 0.85
C LEU A 90 -0.60 13.56 0.47
N ALA A 91 0.57 13.34 -0.11
CA ALA A 91 1.09 12.02 -0.46
C ALA A 91 1.30 11.15 0.80
N GLY A 92 1.84 11.73 1.87
CA GLY A 92 1.94 11.08 3.19
C GLY A 92 0.59 10.85 3.88
N GLY A 93 -0.51 11.31 3.28
CA GLY A 93 -1.88 11.20 3.76
C GLY A 93 -2.81 10.30 2.94
N SER A 94 -2.40 9.84 1.76
CA SER A 94 -3.21 8.97 0.86
C SER A 94 -2.90 7.48 1.00
N GLY A 95 -1.72 7.12 1.50
CA GLY A 95 -1.34 5.73 1.77
C GLY A 95 -2.02 5.12 3.00
N VAL A 96 -1.81 3.83 3.21
CA VAL A 96 -2.39 3.10 4.34
C VAL A 96 -1.96 3.73 5.67
N ALA A 97 -2.95 4.07 6.50
CA ALA A 97 -2.71 4.73 7.78
C ALA A 97 -2.01 3.80 8.80
N GLY A 98 -1.10 4.38 9.58
CA GLY A 98 -0.36 3.68 10.65
C GLY A 98 1.01 3.16 10.21
N GLU A 99 1.82 2.79 11.20
CA GLU A 99 3.14 2.20 10.99
C GLU A 99 3.01 0.68 10.80
N MET A 100 3.81 0.11 9.89
CA MET A 100 3.93 -1.34 9.78
C MET A 100 4.73 -1.82 10.99
N LYS A 101 4.12 -2.73 11.76
CA LYS A 101 4.79 -3.33 12.93
C LYS A 101 5.46 -4.65 12.56
N ASN A 102 4.68 -5.56 11.98
CA ASN A 102 5.13 -6.87 11.54
C ASN A 102 4.51 -7.16 10.18
N LEU A 103 5.26 -7.86 9.33
CA LEU A 103 4.79 -8.40 8.06
C LEU A 103 4.94 -9.93 8.10
N ILE A 104 3.81 -10.63 8.04
CA ILE A 104 3.76 -12.10 8.06
C ILE A 104 3.44 -12.57 6.66
N PHE A 105 4.34 -13.34 6.04
CA PHE A 105 4.28 -13.65 4.62
C PHE A 105 4.92 -14.99 4.26
N ALA A 106 4.86 -15.34 2.97
CA ALA A 106 5.44 -16.55 2.40
C ALA A 106 5.02 -17.83 3.14
N ALA A 107 3.74 -17.95 3.47
CA ALA A 107 3.21 -19.12 4.15
C ALA A 107 3.25 -20.36 3.23
N ASP A 108 3.99 -21.42 3.58
CA ASP A 108 4.18 -22.64 2.78
C ASP A 108 3.71 -23.93 3.49
N GLY A 109 2.85 -23.78 4.50
CA GLY A 109 2.27 -24.92 5.23
C GLY A 109 1.10 -24.54 6.14
N PRO A 110 0.85 -25.32 7.21
CA PRO A 110 -0.25 -25.06 8.14
C PRO A 110 -0.18 -23.64 8.71
N LYS A 111 -1.35 -23.04 8.97
CA LYS A 111 -1.44 -21.68 9.53
C LYS A 111 -0.58 -21.58 10.79
N PRO A 112 0.29 -20.57 10.91
CA PRO A 112 1.05 -20.35 12.12
C PRO A 112 0.11 -20.07 13.31
N GLU A 113 0.62 -20.26 14.53
CA GLU A 113 0.00 -19.73 15.73
C GLU A 113 1.00 -18.76 16.39
N PHE A 114 0.58 -17.51 16.62
CA PHE A 114 1.40 -16.49 17.28
C PHE A 114 0.75 -16.06 18.60
N VAL A 115 1.59 -15.74 19.57
CA VAL A 115 1.20 -15.02 20.78
C VAL A 115 2.04 -13.76 20.89
N PHE A 116 1.50 -12.73 21.52
CA PHE A 116 2.32 -11.59 21.95
C PHE A 116 3.14 -12.02 23.16
N ARG A 117 4.46 -12.03 23.02
CA ARG A 117 5.36 -12.13 24.17
C ARG A 117 5.36 -10.82 24.96
N ASP A 118 5.30 -9.71 24.23
CA ASP A 118 5.13 -8.37 24.75
C ASP A 118 4.09 -7.63 23.88
N ALA A 119 2.90 -7.43 24.43
CA ALA A 119 1.82 -6.76 23.72
C ALA A 119 2.01 -5.24 23.59
N LEU A 120 2.78 -4.62 24.50
CA LEU A 120 3.06 -3.19 24.45
C LEU A 120 3.99 -2.89 23.27
N ASN A 121 5.02 -3.72 23.12
CA ASN A 121 6.00 -3.58 22.04
C ASN A 121 5.59 -4.28 20.72
N ASN A 122 4.53 -5.09 20.75
CA ASN A 122 4.05 -5.90 19.61
C ASN A 122 5.03 -7.01 19.20
N ASP A 123 5.74 -7.55 20.18
CA ASP A 123 6.66 -8.67 19.99
C ASP A 123 5.87 -9.96 19.79
N LEU A 124 5.80 -10.40 18.53
CA LEU A 124 5.17 -11.66 18.17
C LEU A 124 6.15 -12.81 18.41
N LYS A 125 5.67 -13.85 19.11
CA LYS A 125 6.34 -15.12 19.23
C LYS A 125 5.50 -16.20 18.57
N ALA A 126 6.11 -16.91 17.63
CA ALA A 126 5.54 -18.12 17.08
C ALA A 126 5.58 -19.24 18.11
N ILE A 127 4.42 -19.83 18.36
CA ILE A 127 4.27 -20.96 19.30
C ILE A 127 4.05 -22.28 18.57
N LYS A 128 3.64 -22.23 17.30
CA LYS A 128 3.43 -23.40 16.44
C LYS A 128 3.53 -23.02 14.97
N ASN A 129 4.04 -23.94 14.14
CA ASN A 129 4.10 -23.80 12.69
C ASN A 129 4.89 -22.53 12.24
N ALA A 130 5.84 -22.09 13.05
CA ALA A 130 6.65 -20.89 12.82
C ALA A 130 7.48 -21.01 11.54
N GLU A 131 7.98 -22.23 11.29
CA GLU A 131 8.80 -22.62 10.15
C GLU A 131 8.10 -22.41 8.81
N TYR A 132 6.77 -22.43 8.81
CA TYR A 132 5.96 -22.34 7.60
C TYR A 132 5.72 -20.90 7.14
N CYS A 133 6.24 -19.88 7.83
CA CYS A 133 6.05 -18.49 7.45
C CYS A 133 7.27 -17.62 7.78
N LEU A 134 7.30 -16.44 7.19
CA LEU A 134 8.30 -15.42 7.46
C LEU A 134 7.66 -14.26 8.23
N ILE A 135 8.41 -13.68 9.18
CA ILE A 135 7.99 -12.51 9.95
C ILE A 135 9.08 -11.46 9.81
N TYR A 136 8.81 -10.45 8.99
CA TYR A 136 9.66 -9.26 8.90
C TYR A 136 9.24 -8.27 9.98
N ASP A 137 10.21 -7.92 10.82
CA ASP A 137 10.08 -7.22 12.10
C ASP A 137 10.88 -5.91 12.15
N ARG A 138 11.51 -5.52 11.03
CA ARG A 138 12.22 -4.25 10.92
C ARG A 138 11.26 -3.10 10.57
N PRO A 139 11.55 -1.87 11.00
CA PRO A 139 10.79 -0.70 10.58
C PRO A 139 10.94 -0.47 9.06
N LEU A 140 9.90 0.09 8.43
CA LEU A 140 10.00 0.54 7.05
C LEU A 140 10.65 1.92 6.95
N GLY A 141 11.59 2.04 6.02
CA GLY A 141 12.19 3.33 5.64
C GLY A 141 11.26 4.16 4.73
N PRO A 142 11.69 5.37 4.35
CA PRO A 142 10.94 6.21 3.41
C PRO A 142 10.78 5.58 2.02
N ASP A 143 11.69 4.67 1.65
CA ASP A 143 11.72 4.00 0.34
C ASP A 143 10.79 2.77 0.24
N GLY A 144 10.07 2.46 1.32
CA GLY A 144 9.26 1.23 1.40
C GLY A 144 10.09 0.01 1.82
N LEU A 145 9.86 -1.14 1.17
CA LEU A 145 10.63 -2.37 1.35
C LEU A 145 11.21 -2.81 0.01
N THR A 146 12.49 -2.53 -0.22
CA THR A 146 13.22 -2.97 -1.42
C THR A 146 13.68 -4.40 -1.31
N TRP A 147 14.05 -5.01 -2.45
CA TRP A 147 14.75 -6.29 -2.42
C TRP A 147 15.97 -6.19 -1.53
N ARG A 148 16.81 -5.13 -1.64
CA ARG A 148 18.05 -4.98 -0.86
C ARG A 148 17.79 -5.10 0.63
N GLN A 149 16.82 -4.33 1.13
CA GLN A 149 16.42 -4.35 2.53
C GLN A 149 15.90 -5.72 2.98
N LEU A 150 15.13 -6.41 2.11
CA LEU A 150 14.65 -7.76 2.40
C LEU A 150 15.79 -8.80 2.40
N GLY A 151 16.75 -8.67 1.49
CA GLY A 151 17.95 -9.51 1.40
C GLY A 151 18.86 -9.35 2.61
N ASP A 152 19.09 -8.12 3.06
CA ASP A 152 19.87 -7.83 4.27
C ASP A 152 19.21 -8.44 5.51
N TRP A 153 17.89 -8.28 5.64
CA TRP A 153 17.11 -8.91 6.70
C TRP A 153 17.20 -10.44 6.65
N TRP A 154 17.10 -11.02 5.45
CA TRP A 154 17.18 -12.47 5.28
C TRP A 154 18.57 -13.01 5.62
N THR A 155 19.63 -12.29 5.25
CA THR A 155 21.03 -12.65 5.54
C THR A 155 21.24 -12.87 7.03
N GLU A 156 20.79 -11.91 7.84
CA GLU A 156 20.89 -12.00 9.30
C GLU A 156 20.00 -13.10 9.87
N ARG A 157 18.72 -13.13 9.44
CA ARG A 157 17.74 -14.07 9.99
C ARG A 157 18.08 -15.52 9.70
N ALA A 158 18.61 -15.82 8.51
CA ALA A 158 18.96 -17.17 8.08
C ALA A 158 20.42 -17.54 8.40
N GLY A 159 21.21 -16.63 8.98
CA GLY A 159 22.62 -16.88 9.33
C GLY A 159 23.53 -17.06 8.11
N LEU A 160 23.24 -16.37 7.01
CA LEU A 160 23.89 -16.57 5.71
C LEU A 160 24.97 -15.53 5.39
N ALA A 161 25.42 -14.74 6.36
CA ALA A 161 26.42 -13.68 6.17
C ALA A 161 27.78 -14.16 5.61
N HIS A 162 28.05 -15.46 5.69
CA HIS A 162 29.25 -16.10 5.16
C HIS A 162 29.15 -16.45 3.65
N LEU A 163 27.94 -16.41 3.09
CA LEU A 163 27.70 -16.73 1.69
C LEU A 163 27.84 -15.50 0.80
N PRO A 164 28.26 -15.66 -0.46
CA PRO A 164 28.17 -14.58 -1.44
C PRO A 164 26.74 -14.09 -1.59
N GLU A 165 26.58 -12.78 -1.75
CA GLU A 165 25.29 -12.09 -1.88
C GLU A 165 24.32 -12.83 -2.84
N LYS A 166 24.79 -13.18 -4.05
CA LYS A 166 23.99 -13.92 -5.05
C LYS A 166 23.38 -15.23 -4.51
N GLN A 167 24.09 -15.96 -3.65
CA GLN A 167 23.58 -17.21 -3.07
C GLN A 167 22.50 -16.94 -2.02
N VAL A 168 22.65 -15.88 -1.23
CA VAL A 168 21.62 -15.41 -0.29
C VAL A 168 20.34 -15.06 -1.04
N TRP A 169 20.45 -14.31 -2.14
CA TRP A 169 19.30 -13.93 -2.96
C TRP A 169 18.57 -15.13 -3.56
N ASN A 170 19.32 -16.10 -4.10
CA ASN A 170 18.71 -17.33 -4.62
C ASN A 170 17.99 -18.08 -3.50
N ASN A 171 18.61 -18.19 -2.32
CA ASN A 171 18.00 -18.85 -1.16
C ASN A 171 16.70 -18.17 -0.71
N LEU A 172 16.68 -16.83 -0.66
CA LEU A 172 15.48 -16.05 -0.37
C LEU A 172 14.40 -16.29 -1.43
N HIS A 173 14.76 -16.21 -2.72
CA HIS A 173 13.83 -16.47 -3.82
C HIS A 173 13.21 -17.87 -3.73
N ASP A 174 14.00 -18.90 -3.50
CA ASP A 174 13.51 -20.28 -3.36
C ASP A 174 12.58 -20.41 -2.14
N ARG A 175 12.85 -19.70 -1.05
CA ARG A 175 11.95 -19.66 0.12
C ARG A 175 10.63 -18.96 -0.19
N LEU A 176 10.65 -17.89 -0.97
CA LEU A 176 9.45 -17.17 -1.40
C LEU A 176 8.61 -18.00 -2.38
N GLU A 177 9.23 -18.60 -3.40
CA GLU A 177 8.56 -19.41 -4.43
C GLU A 177 7.89 -20.67 -3.86
N ARG A 178 8.42 -21.23 -2.77
CA ARG A 178 7.76 -22.35 -2.06
C ARG A 178 6.36 -21.99 -1.55
N SER A 179 6.13 -20.73 -1.18
CA SER A 179 4.82 -20.30 -0.67
C SER A 179 3.72 -20.28 -1.73
N LEU A 180 4.07 -20.20 -3.01
CA LEU A 180 3.12 -20.13 -4.12
C LEU A 180 2.45 -21.49 -4.41
N GLY A 181 2.98 -22.59 -3.87
CA GLY A 181 2.41 -23.93 -4.05
C GLY A 181 2.22 -24.30 -5.52
N ASP A 182 1.14 -25.02 -5.84
CA ASP A 182 0.77 -25.34 -7.22
C ASP A 182 -0.22 -24.31 -7.80
N ASN A 183 0.17 -23.03 -7.76
CA ASN A 183 -0.60 -21.94 -8.35
C ASN A 183 0.11 -21.39 -9.60
N PRO A 184 -0.29 -21.80 -10.81
CA PRO A 184 0.38 -21.36 -12.04
C PRO A 184 0.23 -19.85 -12.28
N GLY A 185 -0.88 -19.25 -11.85
CA GLY A 185 -1.12 -17.83 -12.06
C GLY A 185 -0.20 -16.95 -11.22
N GLU A 186 -0.09 -17.26 -9.93
CA GLU A 186 0.85 -16.58 -9.04
C GLU A 186 2.31 -16.78 -9.48
N ARG A 187 2.67 -17.98 -9.95
CA ARG A 187 4.02 -18.27 -10.47
C ARG A 187 4.37 -17.38 -11.66
N GLN A 188 3.45 -17.16 -12.59
CA GLN A 188 3.69 -16.26 -13.74
C GLN A 188 3.96 -14.82 -13.31
N ILE A 189 3.20 -14.30 -12.33
CA ILE A 189 3.42 -12.95 -11.77
C ILE A 189 4.80 -12.88 -11.10
N SER A 190 5.14 -13.89 -10.28
CA SER A 190 6.44 -14.01 -9.62
C SER A 190 7.59 -14.06 -10.64
N ASP A 191 7.44 -14.85 -11.71
CA ASP A 191 8.46 -14.99 -12.76
C ASP A 191 8.67 -13.70 -13.53
N ALA A 192 7.59 -12.99 -13.88
CA ALA A 192 7.67 -11.67 -14.52
C ALA A 192 8.43 -10.67 -13.63
N TYR A 193 8.10 -10.62 -12.34
CA TYR A 193 8.79 -9.73 -11.41
C TYR A 193 10.24 -10.13 -11.17
N LYS A 194 10.56 -11.43 -11.18
CA LYS A 194 11.93 -11.94 -11.10
C LYS A 194 12.77 -11.52 -12.30
N ARG A 195 12.20 -11.51 -13.51
CA ARG A 195 12.87 -10.94 -14.69
C ARG A 195 13.11 -9.44 -14.54
N ARG A 196 12.12 -8.70 -14.02
CA ARG A 196 12.26 -7.26 -13.69
C ARG A 196 13.42 -7.02 -12.72
N TYR A 197 13.48 -7.76 -11.62
CA TYR A 197 14.57 -7.69 -10.65
C TYR A 197 15.94 -7.93 -11.29
N ARG A 198 16.07 -8.96 -12.15
CA ARG A 198 17.34 -9.23 -12.85
C ARG A 198 17.79 -8.09 -13.76
N ARG A 199 16.84 -7.32 -14.33
CA ARG A 199 17.11 -6.17 -15.21
C ARG A 199 17.45 -4.90 -14.44
N LEU A 200 16.73 -4.61 -13.35
CA LEU A 200 16.79 -3.33 -12.64
C LEU A 200 17.65 -3.36 -11.37
N GLY A 201 17.95 -4.55 -10.85
CA GLY A 201 18.73 -4.72 -9.62
C GLY A 201 17.88 -4.69 -8.34
N PRO A 202 18.53 -4.76 -7.17
CA PRO A 202 17.88 -4.98 -5.87
C PRO A 202 17.28 -3.74 -5.23
N ASP A 203 17.43 -2.57 -5.83
CA ASP A 203 16.93 -1.31 -5.27
C ASP A 203 15.45 -1.06 -5.61
N ILE A 204 14.83 -1.93 -6.42
CA ILE A 204 13.38 -1.90 -6.66
C ILE A 204 12.61 -2.50 -5.47
N PRO A 205 11.31 -2.18 -5.30
CA PRO A 205 10.46 -2.80 -4.28
C PRO A 205 10.49 -4.34 -4.34
N ALA A 206 10.45 -4.99 -3.18
CA ALA A 206 10.35 -6.44 -3.09
C ALA A 206 8.90 -6.88 -3.35
N LEU A 207 8.69 -7.84 -4.25
CA LEU A 207 7.40 -8.51 -4.42
C LEU A 207 7.24 -9.59 -3.35
N ILE A 208 6.36 -9.33 -2.38
CA ILE A 208 6.20 -10.15 -1.18
C ILE A 208 4.98 -11.07 -1.39
N PRO A 209 5.17 -12.39 -1.49
CA PRO A 209 4.06 -13.31 -1.72
C PRO A 209 3.34 -13.73 -0.44
N GLN A 210 2.07 -14.11 -0.58
CA GLN A 210 1.28 -14.84 0.41
C GLN A 210 1.23 -14.13 1.77
N VAL A 211 0.77 -12.88 1.77
CA VAL A 211 0.84 -11.95 2.91
C VAL A 211 -0.43 -12.01 3.76
N TYR A 212 -0.30 -12.21 5.07
CA TYR A 212 -1.45 -12.12 5.98
C TYR A 212 -1.84 -10.66 6.26
N LEU A 213 -3.07 -10.29 5.91
CA LEU A 213 -3.67 -8.99 6.26
C LEU A 213 -4.38 -9.03 7.62
N HIS A 214 -5.20 -10.07 7.79
CA HIS A 214 -5.97 -10.29 9.01
C HIS A 214 -5.55 -11.63 9.61
N TYR A 215 -4.92 -11.54 10.78
CA TYR A 215 -4.39 -12.70 11.48
C TYR A 215 -5.11 -12.90 12.82
N ASP A 216 -6.02 -13.88 12.85
CA ASP A 216 -6.51 -14.47 14.10
C ASP A 216 -6.10 -15.95 14.14
N PRO A 217 -5.13 -16.35 14.97
CA PRO A 217 -4.70 -17.74 15.08
C PRO A 217 -5.74 -18.61 15.80
N TYR A 218 -6.71 -18.02 16.51
CA TYR A 218 -7.66 -18.75 17.35
C TYR A 218 -9.12 -18.62 16.88
N HIS A 219 -9.35 -18.19 15.64
CA HIS A 219 -10.69 -17.95 15.10
C HIS A 219 -11.63 -19.15 15.30
N GLN A 220 -11.17 -20.36 14.98
CA GLN A 220 -11.96 -21.58 15.15
C GLN A 220 -12.22 -21.94 16.62
N ALA A 221 -11.25 -21.72 17.50
CA ALA A 221 -11.40 -21.98 18.94
C ALA A 221 -12.34 -20.96 19.60
N ARG A 222 -12.39 -19.71 19.09
CA ARG A 222 -13.19 -18.62 19.64
C ARG A 222 -14.62 -18.57 19.11
N TYR A 223 -14.81 -18.90 17.82
CA TYR A 223 -16.10 -18.72 17.14
C TYR A 223 -16.71 -20.04 16.66
N GLY A 224 -16.04 -21.18 16.88
CA GLY A 224 -16.48 -22.50 16.44
C GLY A 224 -16.20 -22.74 14.95
N THR A 225 -16.36 -24.00 14.52
CA THR A 225 -16.18 -24.42 13.11
C THR A 225 -17.24 -23.88 12.16
N SER A 226 -18.36 -23.38 12.68
CA SER A 226 -19.47 -22.81 11.93
C SER A 226 -19.38 -21.30 11.73
N ALA A 227 -18.43 -20.61 12.37
CA ALA A 227 -18.23 -19.19 12.13
C ALA A 227 -17.66 -18.94 10.73
N PRO A 228 -18.16 -17.93 10.00
CA PRO A 228 -17.64 -17.60 8.68
C PRO A 228 -16.15 -17.32 8.83
N PRO A 229 -15.27 -17.94 8.01
CA PRO A 229 -13.85 -17.65 8.08
C PRO A 229 -13.65 -16.14 7.92
N LEU A 230 -12.66 -15.56 8.62
CA LEU A 230 -12.27 -14.16 8.37
C LEU A 230 -12.13 -13.98 6.86
N THR A 231 -12.93 -13.09 6.30
CA THR A 231 -12.91 -12.75 4.90
C THR A 231 -11.54 -12.14 4.56
N ARG A 232 -10.91 -12.65 3.50
CA ARG A 232 -9.58 -12.25 3.00
C ARG A 232 -8.44 -12.22 4.03
N GLN A 233 -8.05 -13.38 4.54
CA GLN A 233 -6.93 -13.48 5.50
C GLN A 233 -5.56 -13.23 4.86
N ARG A 234 -5.41 -13.59 3.57
CA ARG A 234 -4.14 -13.64 2.86
C ARG A 234 -4.28 -12.99 1.49
N MET A 235 -3.31 -12.15 1.13
CA MET A 235 -3.14 -11.53 -0.19
C MET A 235 -2.12 -12.34 -1.00
N ASP A 236 -2.29 -12.41 -2.32
CA ASP A 236 -1.36 -13.14 -3.18
C ASP A 236 0.00 -12.45 -3.22
N PHE A 237 0.02 -11.14 -3.48
CA PHE A 237 1.25 -10.34 -3.47
C PHE A 237 1.07 -8.95 -2.89
N LEU A 238 2.13 -8.44 -2.26
CA LEU A 238 2.24 -7.09 -1.73
C LEU A 238 3.53 -6.43 -2.21
N LEU A 239 3.43 -5.17 -2.62
CA LEU A 239 4.56 -4.26 -2.74
C LEU A 239 4.39 -3.13 -1.73
N LEU A 240 5.46 -2.84 -0.99
CA LEU A 240 5.55 -1.72 -0.05
C LEU A 240 6.42 -0.64 -0.69
N LEU A 241 5.77 0.37 -1.27
CA LEU A 241 6.41 1.45 -2.02
C LEU A 241 6.74 2.65 -1.10
N PRO A 242 7.52 3.62 -1.61
CA PRO A 242 7.67 4.90 -0.97
C PRO A 242 6.32 5.59 -0.65
N ASN A 243 6.35 6.58 0.23
CA ASN A 243 5.17 7.39 0.59
C ASN A 243 4.00 6.58 1.18
N ARG A 244 4.27 5.42 1.78
CA ARG A 244 3.27 4.51 2.38
C ARG A 244 2.27 3.95 1.38
N ILE A 245 2.62 3.95 0.10
CA ILE A 245 1.82 3.29 -0.94
C ILE A 245 1.98 1.79 -0.76
N ARG A 246 0.85 1.09 -0.59
CA ARG A 246 0.81 -0.38 -0.46
C ARG A 246 0.01 -0.93 -1.62
N VAL A 247 0.69 -1.62 -2.52
CA VAL A 247 0.08 -2.19 -3.72
C VAL A 247 -0.16 -3.67 -3.48
N VAL A 248 -1.41 -4.08 -3.57
CA VAL A 248 -1.85 -5.47 -3.54
C VAL A 248 -2.05 -5.92 -4.98
N ILE A 249 -1.43 -7.04 -5.34
CA ILE A 249 -1.62 -7.69 -6.63
C ILE A 249 -2.23 -9.06 -6.36
N GLU A 250 -3.37 -9.33 -6.99
CA GLU A 250 -4.16 -10.54 -6.76
C GLU A 250 -4.40 -11.26 -8.08
N TRP A 251 -4.48 -12.58 -7.99
CA TRP A 251 -4.87 -13.44 -9.10
C TRP A 251 -6.28 -13.98 -8.90
N ASP A 252 -7.18 -13.67 -9.83
CA ASP A 252 -8.57 -14.10 -9.77
C ASP A 252 -8.85 -15.30 -10.67
N GLY A 253 -8.59 -16.48 -10.13
CA GLY A 253 -9.07 -17.73 -10.72
C GLY A 253 -10.58 -17.95 -10.52
N ALA A 254 -11.15 -18.89 -11.26
CA ALA A 254 -12.58 -19.23 -11.20
C ALA A 254 -13.07 -19.55 -9.78
N GLN A 255 -12.20 -20.05 -8.91
CA GLN A 255 -12.50 -20.32 -7.50
C GLN A 255 -12.95 -19.07 -6.72
N HIS A 256 -12.60 -17.85 -7.15
CA HIS A 256 -12.97 -16.61 -6.45
C HIS A 256 -14.39 -16.12 -6.78
N TYR A 257 -14.93 -16.49 -7.95
CA TYR A 257 -16.22 -15.97 -8.42
C TYR A 257 -17.19 -17.05 -8.91
N ALA A 258 -16.80 -18.33 -8.88
CA ALA A 258 -17.65 -19.45 -9.25
C ALA A 258 -17.92 -20.34 -8.04
N ASP A 259 -19.05 -21.06 -8.07
CA ASP A 259 -19.42 -22.03 -7.05
C ASP A 259 -18.46 -23.23 -7.04
N ASP A 260 -18.48 -23.99 -5.95
CA ASP A 260 -17.58 -25.14 -5.77
C ASP A 260 -17.96 -26.34 -6.65
N THR A 261 -19.19 -26.37 -7.16
CA THR A 261 -19.68 -27.44 -8.02
C THR A 261 -19.00 -27.38 -9.39
N VAL A 262 -18.16 -28.39 -9.65
CA VAL A 262 -17.52 -28.60 -10.95
C VAL A 262 -18.48 -29.37 -11.87
N LEU A 263 -18.83 -28.76 -12.99
CA LEU A 263 -19.65 -29.31 -14.07
C LEU A 263 -18.83 -30.23 -14.98
N ALA A 264 -19.53 -30.92 -15.88
CA ALA A 264 -18.90 -31.63 -16.99
C ALA A 264 -17.93 -30.70 -17.75
N HIS A 265 -16.76 -31.26 -18.10
CA HIS A 265 -15.65 -30.55 -18.74
C HIS A 265 -14.90 -29.54 -17.84
N GLY A 266 -14.98 -29.68 -16.51
CA GLY A 266 -14.17 -28.89 -15.57
C GLY A 266 -14.64 -27.45 -15.37
N ARG A 267 -15.84 -27.10 -15.86
CA ARG A 267 -16.41 -25.75 -15.73
C ARG A 267 -17.08 -25.56 -14.36
N ARG A 268 -17.29 -24.32 -13.93
CA ARG A 268 -18.03 -23.98 -12.70
C ARG A 268 -19.09 -22.93 -13.03
N HIS A 269 -20.20 -22.91 -12.29
CA HIS A 269 -21.19 -21.83 -12.42
C HIS A 269 -20.68 -20.56 -11.75
N ALA A 270 -20.76 -19.43 -12.45
CA ALA A 270 -20.48 -18.14 -11.85
C ALA A 270 -21.48 -17.86 -10.72
N SER A 271 -20.99 -17.28 -9.63
CA SER A 271 -21.72 -17.02 -8.40
C SER A 271 -21.77 -15.50 -8.17
N PRO A 272 -22.89 -14.83 -8.47
CA PRO A 272 -23.04 -13.39 -8.23
C PRO A 272 -22.75 -13.00 -6.78
N ARG A 273 -23.03 -13.90 -5.83
CA ARG A 273 -22.75 -13.71 -4.41
C ARG A 273 -21.24 -13.64 -4.14
N ARG A 274 -20.45 -14.63 -4.58
CA ARG A 274 -18.99 -14.65 -4.39
C ARG A 274 -18.33 -13.44 -5.08
N TYR A 275 -18.80 -13.10 -6.27
CA TYR A 275 -18.35 -11.89 -6.97
C TYR A 275 -18.62 -10.62 -6.16
N ALA A 276 -19.83 -10.47 -5.61
CA ALA A 276 -20.18 -9.29 -4.79
C ALA A 276 -19.36 -9.20 -3.49
N GLU A 277 -19.10 -10.34 -2.84
CA GLU A 277 -18.23 -10.45 -1.66
C GLU A 277 -16.80 -9.99 -2.00
N MET A 278 -16.22 -10.54 -3.07
CA MET A 278 -14.90 -10.16 -3.58
C MET A 278 -14.79 -8.65 -3.88
N MET A 279 -15.80 -8.07 -4.52
CA MET A 279 -15.83 -6.63 -4.82
C MET A 279 -16.00 -5.76 -3.56
N ALA A 280 -16.71 -6.25 -2.54
CA ALA A 280 -16.84 -5.55 -1.27
C ALA A 280 -15.51 -5.48 -0.52
N GLU A 281 -14.75 -6.58 -0.54
CA GLU A 281 -13.41 -6.63 0.05
C GLU A 281 -12.43 -5.66 -0.64
N ASP A 282 -12.48 -5.58 -1.96
CA ASP A 282 -11.67 -4.63 -2.73
C ASP A 282 -11.93 -3.19 -2.34
N ARG A 283 -13.21 -2.82 -2.24
CA ARG A 283 -13.60 -1.48 -1.80
C ARG A 283 -13.11 -1.23 -0.38
N ALA A 284 -13.21 -2.21 0.51
CA ALA A 284 -12.74 -2.07 1.88
C ALA A 284 -11.21 -1.85 1.96
N LEU A 285 -10.43 -2.55 1.13
CA LEU A 285 -8.98 -2.33 1.03
C LEU A 285 -8.64 -0.94 0.47
N ARG A 286 -9.28 -0.55 -0.64
CA ARG A 286 -9.08 0.76 -1.25
C ARG A 286 -9.44 1.92 -0.31
N LEU A 287 -10.55 1.78 0.43
CA LEU A 287 -10.94 2.76 1.46
C LEU A 287 -9.96 2.84 2.64
N ARG A 288 -9.13 1.80 2.85
CA ARG A 288 -8.02 1.80 3.82
C ARG A 288 -6.70 2.34 3.25
N GLY A 289 -6.69 2.77 1.98
CA GLY A 289 -5.52 3.35 1.30
C GLY A 289 -4.62 2.34 0.57
N TYR A 290 -5.09 1.10 0.37
CA TYR A 290 -4.39 0.14 -0.49
C TYR A 290 -4.73 0.38 -1.96
N GLU A 291 -3.74 0.20 -2.82
CA GLU A 291 -3.92 0.11 -4.27
C GLU A 291 -4.10 -1.36 -4.62
N VAL A 292 -5.18 -1.73 -5.32
CA VAL A 292 -5.51 -3.13 -5.60
C VAL A 292 -5.58 -3.35 -7.10
N TYR A 293 -4.76 -4.26 -7.63
CA TYR A 293 -4.74 -4.69 -9.02
C TYR A 293 -5.01 -6.19 -9.10
N ARG A 294 -5.92 -6.58 -9.98
CA ARG A 294 -6.38 -7.97 -10.13
C ARG A 294 -6.16 -8.43 -11.56
N PHE A 295 -5.57 -9.61 -11.70
CA PHE A 295 -5.40 -10.29 -12.98
C PHE A 295 -6.40 -11.42 -13.08
N GLY A 296 -7.23 -11.40 -14.12
CA GLY A 296 -8.23 -12.44 -14.33
C GLY A 296 -7.58 -13.76 -14.77
N GLY A 297 -8.13 -14.89 -14.32
CA GLY A 297 -7.59 -16.21 -14.70
C GLY A 297 -7.55 -16.45 -16.22
N HIS A 298 -8.45 -15.85 -16.98
CA HIS A 298 -8.43 -15.91 -18.45
C HIS A 298 -7.26 -15.11 -19.05
N GLU A 299 -6.90 -13.98 -18.47
CA GLU A 299 -5.83 -13.10 -18.96
C GLU A 299 -4.47 -13.80 -18.92
N LEU A 300 -4.24 -14.63 -17.88
CA LEU A 300 -3.00 -15.37 -17.71
C LEU A 300 -2.86 -16.61 -18.63
N ALA A 301 -3.97 -17.11 -19.17
CA ALA A 301 -3.97 -18.23 -20.11
C ALA A 301 -3.70 -17.80 -21.56
N GLU A 302 -3.77 -16.49 -21.83
CA GLU A 302 -3.60 -15.94 -23.17
C GLU A 302 -2.12 -15.81 -23.56
N PRO A 303 -1.79 -16.02 -24.85
CA PRO A 303 -0.47 -15.71 -25.38
C PRO A 303 -0.09 -14.24 -25.10
N GLY A 304 1.18 -14.00 -24.78
CA GLY A 304 1.71 -12.65 -24.54
C GLY A 304 1.49 -12.11 -23.13
N ILE A 305 1.00 -12.92 -22.19
CA ILE A 305 0.83 -12.47 -20.80
C ILE A 305 2.13 -11.95 -20.16
N GLU A 306 3.27 -12.56 -20.46
CA GLU A 306 4.57 -12.12 -19.94
C GLU A 306 4.86 -10.65 -20.28
N GLN A 307 4.60 -10.25 -21.53
CA GLN A 307 4.79 -8.88 -21.99
C GLN A 307 3.81 -7.92 -21.33
N ARG A 308 2.57 -8.35 -21.10
CA ARG A 308 1.56 -7.54 -20.40
C ARG A 308 1.90 -7.35 -18.93
N LEU A 309 2.39 -8.38 -18.25
CA LEU A 309 2.87 -8.26 -16.87
C LEU A 309 4.10 -7.34 -16.78
N ASP A 310 5.06 -7.48 -17.70
CA ASP A 310 6.23 -6.61 -17.76
C ASP A 310 5.81 -5.14 -17.97
N GLN A 311 4.91 -4.90 -18.92
CA GLN A 311 4.34 -3.58 -19.20
C GLN A 311 3.58 -3.01 -18.00
N PHE A 312 2.76 -3.84 -17.33
CA PHE A 312 2.04 -3.44 -16.12
C PHE A 312 3.00 -2.96 -15.04
N PHE A 313 4.10 -3.69 -14.78
CA PHE A 313 5.07 -3.27 -13.77
C PHE A 313 5.83 -2.01 -14.19
N ASP A 314 6.11 -1.80 -15.48
CA ASP A 314 6.67 -0.54 -15.98
C ASP A 314 5.67 0.64 -15.83
N ASP A 315 4.37 0.42 -16.06
CA ASP A 315 3.32 1.41 -15.84
C ASP A 315 3.12 1.73 -14.34
N LEU A 316 3.16 0.70 -13.49
CA LEU A 316 3.06 0.82 -12.04
C LEU A 316 4.21 1.66 -11.48
N ASP A 317 5.43 1.38 -11.94
CA ASP A 317 6.63 2.13 -11.56
C ASP A 317 6.53 3.60 -12.02
N ARG A 318 6.14 3.85 -13.27
CA ARG A 318 5.92 5.22 -13.76
C ARG A 318 4.84 5.98 -12.98
N ARG A 319 3.78 5.30 -12.56
CA ARG A 319 2.69 5.90 -11.77
C ARG A 319 3.16 6.37 -10.39
N TYR A 320 4.11 5.65 -9.78
CA TYR A 320 4.55 5.90 -8.41
C TYR A 320 6.01 6.37 -8.32
N ALA A 321 6.64 6.67 -9.45
CA ALA A 321 7.94 7.30 -9.51
C ALA A 321 7.87 8.65 -8.78
N PRO A 322 8.95 9.04 -8.07
CA PRO A 322 9.06 10.40 -7.56
C PRO A 322 8.88 11.39 -8.72
N ALA A 323 8.14 12.48 -8.49
CA ALA A 323 8.14 13.59 -9.45
C ALA A 323 9.60 14.07 -9.63
N ALA A 324 10.04 14.14 -10.89
CA ALA A 324 11.40 14.51 -11.26
C ALA A 324 11.73 15.98 -10.93
#